data_AF-A0A388PJ50-F1
#
_entry.id   AF-A0A388PJ50-F1
#
_cell.length_a   1.000
_cell.length_b   1.000
_cell.length_c   1.000
_cell.angle_alpha   90.00
_cell.angle_beta   90.00
_cell.angle_gamma   90.00
#
_symmetry.space_group_name_H-M   'P 1'
#
loop_
_entity.id
_entity.type
_entity.pdbx_description
1 polymer ?
#
loop_
_entity_poly.entity_id
_entity_poly.type
_entity_poly.pdbx_seq_one_letter_code
_entity_poly.pdbx_strand_id
1 'polypeptide(L)'
;MACDRRRAFSGWLTGCDSQPKSAEQRQAQARSHLQSLSAAGLLAGARGEVQVASVRQVTPVATRWSSAGEPFCWAELKSGTGTPAGYLAWQATGQHALLDFSLEGLTELAAPSAKALAGVPPIQQFPIKGTDGQPVASGCVPTAGGSLMAFWSNRGTFDWQADDSHEGLVRRLRDRLPMAVLADVEGYTDGKMALAGAFPEPLVAGLRADAAQYRVSVDIKLVRYSDQVLRTEISEGRPALLMCNVLVPRKPELSWGLLWWRSLCGSRWEVLVGIIDNFYVCQQPGTVRWIAADRCSALVLVRPAE
;
A
#
# COMPACT_ATOMS: atom_id res chain seq x y z
N MET A 1 -43.15 -25.52 -32.38
CA MET A 1 -43.09 -24.08 -32.02
C MET A 1 -42.77 -24.00 -30.53
N ALA A 2 -42.03 -22.98 -30.05
CA ALA A 2 -41.65 -22.74 -28.64
C ALA A 2 -40.75 -23.86 -28.03
N CYS A 3 -39.53 -23.67 -27.49
CA CYS A 3 -38.78 -22.49 -27.00
C CYS A 3 -39.43 -21.75 -25.80
N ASP A 4 -38.75 -21.34 -24.73
CA ASP A 4 -37.31 -21.31 -24.41
C ASP A 4 -37.11 -21.01 -22.87
N ARG A 5 -35.86 -20.95 -22.39
CA ARG A 5 -35.35 -20.25 -21.18
C ARG A 5 -35.58 -20.84 -19.79
N ARG A 6 -34.69 -21.79 -19.41
CA ARG A 6 -34.06 -21.76 -18.06
C ARG A 6 -32.69 -22.46 -17.97
N ARG A 7 -31.74 -22.13 -18.87
CA ARG A 7 -30.31 -22.48 -18.76
C ARG A 7 -29.40 -21.36 -19.30
N ALA A 8 -28.64 -20.71 -18.42
CA ALA A 8 -27.48 -19.88 -18.71
C ALA A 8 -26.68 -19.64 -17.40
N PHE A 9 -25.41 -19.26 -17.50
CA PHE A 9 -24.52 -18.93 -16.37
C PHE A 9 -24.19 -20.07 -15.36
N SER A 10 -23.88 -21.25 -15.89
CA SER A 10 -23.02 -22.23 -15.19
C SER A 10 -22.02 -22.82 -16.18
N GLY A 11 -20.73 -22.79 -15.85
CA GLY A 11 -19.62 -22.80 -16.83
C GLY A 11 -19.41 -21.39 -17.41
N TRP A 12 -18.20 -20.87 -17.53
CA TRP A 12 -16.87 -21.52 -17.59
C TRP A 12 -16.11 -21.53 -16.24
N LEU A 13 -14.79 -21.80 -16.29
CA LEU A 13 -13.79 -21.77 -15.20
C LEU A 13 -13.68 -23.02 -14.28
N THR A 14 -13.80 -24.22 -14.85
CA THR A 14 -13.20 -25.44 -14.28
C THR A 14 -12.46 -26.22 -15.38
N GLY A 15 -11.16 -25.94 -15.58
CA GLY A 15 -10.36 -26.66 -16.58
C GLY A 15 -8.95 -26.09 -16.83
N CYS A 16 -7.95 -26.77 -16.27
CA CYS A 16 -6.51 -26.74 -16.62
C CYS A 16 -5.69 -25.47 -16.34
N ASP A 17 -4.44 -25.68 -15.91
CA ASP A 17 -3.41 -24.68 -15.59
C ASP A 17 -2.83 -23.97 -16.83
N SER A 18 -3.68 -23.36 -17.65
CA SER A 18 -3.24 -22.57 -18.80
C SER A 18 -3.16 -21.08 -18.48
N GLN A 19 -1.95 -20.52 -18.55
CA GLN A 19 -1.73 -19.07 -18.66
C GLN A 19 -2.69 -18.45 -19.71
N PRO A 20 -3.16 -17.20 -19.54
CA PRO A 20 -3.94 -16.50 -20.54
C PRO A 20 -3.04 -16.21 -21.75
N LYS A 21 -3.11 -17.07 -22.77
CA LYS A 21 -2.17 -17.12 -23.90
C LYS A 21 -2.32 -15.88 -24.80
N SER A 22 -3.54 -15.38 -25.02
CA SER A 22 -3.77 -14.17 -25.80
C SER A 22 -3.79 -12.89 -24.95
N ALA A 23 -3.48 -11.75 -25.57
CA ALA A 23 -3.64 -10.44 -24.94
C ALA A 23 -5.11 -10.15 -24.59
N GLU A 24 -6.05 -10.66 -25.38
CA GLU A 24 -7.50 -10.50 -25.16
C GLU A 24 -7.96 -11.20 -23.88
N GLN A 25 -7.42 -12.39 -23.58
CA GLN A 25 -7.69 -13.09 -22.32
C GLN A 25 -7.19 -12.27 -21.11
N ARG A 26 -5.99 -11.68 -21.21
CA ARG A 26 -5.47 -10.78 -20.16
C ARG A 26 -6.32 -9.50 -20.03
N GLN A 27 -6.79 -8.92 -21.13
CA GLN A 27 -7.73 -7.78 -21.12
C GLN A 27 -9.10 -8.15 -20.55
N ALA A 28 -9.60 -9.36 -20.77
CA ALA A 28 -10.82 -9.87 -20.16
C ALA A 28 -10.67 -10.06 -18.64
N GLN A 29 -9.56 -10.67 -18.20
CA GLN A 29 -9.26 -10.87 -16.78
C GLN A 29 -9.14 -9.54 -16.02
N ALA A 30 -8.41 -8.56 -16.59
CA ALA A 30 -8.31 -7.21 -16.03
C ALA A 30 -9.69 -6.55 -15.82
N ARG A 31 -10.60 -6.68 -16.81
CA ARG A 31 -11.98 -6.17 -16.70
C ARG A 31 -12.80 -6.91 -15.64
N SER A 32 -12.59 -8.22 -15.47
CA SER A 32 -13.26 -9.02 -14.43
C SER A 32 -12.83 -8.63 -13.01
N HIS A 33 -11.54 -8.39 -12.78
CA HIS A 33 -11.05 -7.81 -11.53
C HIS A 33 -11.65 -6.42 -11.29
N LEU A 34 -11.66 -5.54 -12.30
CA LEU A 34 -12.21 -4.19 -12.18
C LEU A 34 -13.72 -4.20 -11.85
N GLN A 35 -14.49 -5.10 -12.47
CA GLN A 35 -15.90 -5.35 -12.13
C GLN A 35 -16.07 -5.86 -10.68
N SER A 36 -15.15 -6.68 -10.19
CA SER A 36 -15.16 -7.15 -8.79
C SER A 36 -14.89 -6.03 -7.79
N LEU A 37 -13.98 -5.10 -8.12
CA LEU A 37 -13.73 -3.89 -7.32
C LEU A 37 -14.92 -2.90 -7.36
N SER A 38 -15.63 -2.83 -8.49
CA SER A 38 -16.91 -2.09 -8.59
C SER A 38 -17.98 -2.69 -7.69
N ALA A 39 -18.20 -4.00 -7.76
CA ALA A 39 -19.17 -4.71 -6.93
C ALA A 39 -18.84 -4.65 -5.41
N ALA A 40 -17.56 -4.53 -5.05
CA ALA A 40 -17.11 -4.30 -3.67
C ALA A 40 -17.22 -2.83 -3.21
N GLY A 41 -17.66 -1.90 -4.08
CA GLY A 41 -17.93 -0.50 -3.75
C GLY A 41 -16.75 0.47 -3.90
N LEU A 42 -15.60 0.05 -4.45
CA LEU A 42 -14.41 0.91 -4.54
C LEU A 42 -14.48 1.91 -5.71
N LEU A 43 -15.15 1.53 -6.79
CA LEU A 43 -15.31 2.33 -8.02
C LEU A 43 -16.62 3.15 -7.99
N ALA A 44 -16.74 4.00 -6.98
CA ALA A 44 -17.86 4.94 -6.80
C ALA A 44 -17.47 6.39 -7.15
N GLY A 45 -18.47 7.23 -7.43
CA GLY A 45 -18.26 8.63 -7.79
C GLY A 45 -17.38 8.79 -9.04
N ALA A 46 -16.38 9.67 -8.98
CA ALA A 46 -15.42 9.91 -10.06
C ALA A 46 -14.62 8.66 -10.49
N ARG A 47 -14.58 7.59 -9.67
CA ARG A 47 -13.94 6.31 -10.04
C ARG A 47 -14.87 5.36 -10.82
N GLY A 48 -16.15 5.70 -11.01
CA GLY A 48 -17.09 4.86 -11.76
C GLY A 48 -16.76 4.69 -13.24
N GLU A 49 -16.00 5.64 -13.82
CA GLU A 49 -15.58 5.61 -15.24
C GLU A 49 -14.20 4.98 -15.47
N VAL A 50 -13.61 4.34 -14.47
CA VAL A 50 -12.26 3.76 -14.59
C VAL A 50 -12.27 2.58 -15.57
N GLN A 51 -11.26 2.52 -16.42
CA GLN A 51 -11.09 1.54 -17.50
C GLN A 51 -9.67 0.98 -17.54
N VAL A 52 -9.53 -0.24 -18.04
CA VAL A 52 -8.24 -0.86 -18.35
C VAL A 52 -7.63 -0.17 -19.58
N ALA A 53 -6.49 0.50 -19.39
CA ALA A 53 -5.79 1.26 -20.43
C ALA A 53 -4.84 0.36 -21.25
N SER A 54 -4.02 -0.43 -20.56
CA SER A 54 -3.03 -1.34 -21.14
C SER A 54 -2.92 -2.60 -20.28
N VAL A 55 -2.47 -3.73 -20.84
CA VAL A 55 -2.15 -4.94 -20.08
C VAL A 55 -0.90 -5.61 -20.62
N ARG A 56 0.05 -5.92 -19.72
CA ARG A 56 1.30 -6.61 -20.02
C ARG A 56 1.58 -7.72 -19.00
N GLN A 57 2.51 -8.61 -19.33
CA GLN A 57 3.13 -9.48 -18.33
C GLN A 57 4.35 -8.77 -17.75
N VAL A 58 4.62 -9.03 -16.48
CA VAL A 58 5.82 -8.66 -15.73
C VAL A 58 6.53 -9.95 -15.35
N THR A 59 7.84 -9.99 -15.56
CA THR A 59 8.71 -11.03 -15.01
C THR A 59 9.56 -10.37 -13.93
N PRO A 60 9.34 -10.68 -12.64
CA PRO A 60 10.15 -10.12 -11.56
C PRO A 60 11.63 -10.49 -11.72
N VAL A 61 12.52 -9.55 -11.40
CA VAL A 61 13.97 -9.83 -11.33
C VAL A 61 14.41 -10.14 -9.91
N ALA A 62 15.50 -10.88 -9.77
CA ALA A 62 16.16 -11.04 -8.47
C ALA A 62 16.81 -9.72 -8.02
N THR A 63 16.83 -9.50 -6.72
CA THR A 63 17.36 -8.29 -6.06
C THR A 63 18.24 -8.71 -4.87
N ARG A 64 18.98 -7.79 -4.26
CA ARG A 64 19.77 -8.13 -3.06
C ARG A 64 18.94 -8.44 -1.80
N TRP A 65 17.61 -8.24 -1.83
CA TRP A 65 16.70 -8.59 -0.73
C TRP A 65 15.72 -9.72 -1.08
N SER A 66 15.61 -10.12 -2.35
CA SER A 66 14.63 -11.12 -2.80
C SER A 66 15.13 -11.96 -3.97
N SER A 67 14.77 -13.24 -4.00
CA SER A 67 14.80 -14.01 -5.24
C SER A 67 13.89 -13.36 -6.30
N ALA A 68 14.03 -13.78 -7.56
CA ALA A 68 12.98 -13.55 -8.54
C ALA A 68 11.68 -14.21 -8.04
N GLY A 69 10.55 -13.54 -8.25
CA GLY A 69 9.20 -14.06 -8.00
C GLY A 69 8.55 -14.61 -9.27
N GLU A 70 7.40 -15.24 -9.10
CA GLU A 70 6.60 -15.75 -10.22
C GLU A 70 6.13 -14.61 -11.16
N PRO A 71 6.06 -14.84 -12.48
CA PRO A 71 5.50 -13.87 -13.42
C PRO A 71 4.05 -13.50 -13.09
N PHE A 72 3.72 -12.23 -13.25
CA PHE A 72 2.38 -11.70 -13.01
C PHE A 72 1.90 -10.83 -14.17
N CYS A 73 0.60 -10.65 -14.30
CA CYS A 73 0.00 -9.71 -15.23
C CYS A 73 -0.18 -8.35 -14.56
N TRP A 74 0.07 -7.28 -15.30
CA TRP A 74 -0.05 -5.88 -14.87
C TRP A 74 -0.96 -5.15 -15.84
N ALA A 75 -2.01 -4.50 -15.32
CA ALA A 75 -2.87 -3.60 -16.05
C ALA A 75 -2.70 -2.18 -15.54
N GLU A 76 -2.53 -1.21 -16.44
CA GLU A 76 -2.67 0.20 -16.09
C GLU A 76 -4.14 0.63 -16.23
N LEU A 77 -4.59 1.49 -15.33
CA LEU A 77 -5.95 2.02 -15.30
C LEU A 77 -5.96 3.49 -15.73
N LYS A 78 -7.02 3.90 -16.41
CA LYS A 78 -7.32 5.29 -16.77
C LYS A 78 -8.75 5.68 -16.36
N SER A 79 -8.99 6.96 -16.16
CA SER A 79 -10.33 7.55 -16.00
C SER A 79 -11.06 7.66 -17.35
N GLY A 80 -12.34 8.07 -17.32
CA GLY A 80 -13.09 8.42 -18.53
C GLY A 80 -12.47 9.58 -19.32
N THR A 81 -11.76 10.51 -18.65
CA THR A 81 -11.00 11.60 -19.29
C THR A 81 -9.61 11.17 -19.77
N GLY A 82 -9.22 9.90 -19.58
CA GLY A 82 -7.94 9.35 -20.03
C GLY A 82 -6.75 9.62 -19.12
N THR A 83 -6.93 10.32 -18.00
CA THR A 83 -5.86 10.47 -16.98
C THR A 83 -5.56 9.11 -16.33
N PRO A 84 -4.33 8.85 -15.86
CA PRO A 84 -4.03 7.68 -15.04
C PRO A 84 -4.98 7.56 -13.84
N ALA A 85 -5.36 6.32 -13.51
CA ALA A 85 -6.30 6.00 -12.44
C ALA A 85 -5.84 4.83 -11.55
N GLY A 86 -4.58 4.41 -11.68
CA GLY A 86 -3.97 3.35 -10.86
C GLY A 86 -3.58 2.12 -11.70
N TYR A 87 -3.62 0.94 -11.09
CA TYR A 87 -3.22 -0.32 -11.73
C TYR A 87 -3.95 -1.54 -11.11
N LEU A 88 -3.89 -2.69 -11.78
CA LEU A 88 -4.20 -4.01 -11.25
C LEU A 88 -3.01 -4.95 -11.48
N ALA A 89 -2.69 -5.82 -10.52
CA ALA A 89 -1.69 -6.88 -10.67
C ALA A 89 -2.24 -8.23 -10.21
N TRP A 90 -2.13 -9.28 -11.02
CA TRP A 90 -2.67 -10.61 -10.71
C TRP A 90 -1.79 -11.74 -11.24
N GLN A 91 -1.91 -12.95 -10.69
CA GLN A 91 -1.07 -14.10 -11.06
C GLN A 91 -1.16 -14.41 -12.57
N ALA A 92 -0.02 -14.55 -13.27
CA ALA A 92 -0.03 -14.94 -14.69
C ALA A 92 -0.35 -16.43 -14.90
N THR A 93 -0.25 -17.24 -13.84
CA THR A 93 -0.49 -18.69 -13.77
C THR A 93 -1.56 -19.01 -12.73
N GLY A 94 -1.98 -20.28 -12.65
CA GLY A 94 -2.83 -20.79 -11.57
C GLY A 94 -4.21 -20.14 -11.52
N GLN A 95 -4.56 -19.55 -10.37
CA GLN A 95 -5.91 -19.04 -10.09
C GLN A 95 -6.18 -17.64 -10.66
N HIS A 96 -5.17 -16.98 -11.23
CA HIS A 96 -5.26 -15.58 -11.67
C HIS A 96 -5.74 -14.63 -10.56
N ALA A 97 -5.31 -14.93 -9.33
CA ALA A 97 -5.72 -14.24 -8.11
C ALA A 97 -5.08 -12.83 -8.00
N LEU A 98 -5.75 -11.88 -7.34
CA LEU A 98 -5.42 -10.45 -7.36
C LEU A 98 -4.33 -10.12 -6.32
N LEU A 99 -3.12 -9.86 -6.80
CA LEU A 99 -1.89 -9.72 -6.00
C LEU A 99 -1.70 -8.32 -5.39
N ASP A 100 -2.11 -7.29 -6.12
CA ASP A 100 -1.96 -5.88 -5.78
C ASP A 100 -2.92 -5.06 -6.67
N PHE A 101 -3.45 -3.92 -6.21
CA PHE A 101 -4.10 -2.93 -7.08
C PHE A 101 -4.01 -1.52 -6.50
N SER A 102 -4.15 -0.49 -7.33
CA SER A 102 -4.28 0.90 -6.88
C SER A 102 -5.41 1.59 -7.63
N LEU A 103 -6.08 2.52 -6.95
CA LEU A 103 -7.16 3.34 -7.50
C LEU A 103 -6.94 4.80 -7.10
N GLU A 104 -6.54 5.64 -8.05
CA GLU A 104 -6.16 7.03 -7.76
C GLU A 104 -7.31 7.81 -7.12
N GLY A 105 -6.99 8.63 -6.12
CA GLY A 105 -7.96 9.39 -5.34
C GLY A 105 -8.84 8.53 -4.40
N LEU A 106 -8.57 7.23 -4.24
CA LEU A 106 -9.15 6.41 -3.17
C LEU A 106 -8.31 6.61 -1.90
N THR A 107 -8.57 7.71 -1.19
CA THR A 107 -7.91 8.08 0.08
C THR A 107 -8.68 7.57 1.31
N GLU A 108 -10.02 7.58 1.22
CA GLU A 108 -10.95 7.15 2.26
C GLU A 108 -12.06 6.26 1.67
N LEU A 109 -12.68 5.41 2.52
CA LEU A 109 -13.75 4.50 2.10
C LEU A 109 -14.55 4.01 3.31
N ALA A 110 -15.88 3.93 3.17
CA ALA A 110 -16.77 3.29 4.12
C ALA A 110 -17.84 2.46 3.38
N ALA A 111 -17.50 1.21 3.06
CA ALA A 111 -18.36 0.23 2.40
C ALA A 111 -18.48 -1.05 3.26
N PRO A 112 -19.54 -1.88 3.10
CA PRO A 112 -19.76 -3.07 3.93
C PRO A 112 -18.62 -4.09 3.87
N SER A 113 -17.95 -4.18 2.72
CA SER A 113 -16.80 -5.03 2.43
C SER A 113 -15.45 -4.35 2.70
N ALA A 114 -15.40 -3.03 2.89
CA ALA A 114 -14.16 -2.27 2.77
C ALA A 114 -14.13 -0.93 3.54
N LYS A 115 -13.06 -0.66 4.30
CA LYS A 115 -12.90 0.58 5.09
C LYS A 115 -11.46 1.13 5.06
N ALA A 116 -11.30 2.35 4.55
CA ALA A 116 -10.05 3.13 4.56
C ALA A 116 -10.21 4.37 5.46
N LEU A 117 -9.19 4.67 6.27
CA LEU A 117 -9.27 5.67 7.33
C LEU A 117 -8.95 7.08 6.82
N ALA A 118 -9.97 7.96 6.89
CA ALA A 118 -9.85 9.38 6.60
C ALA A 118 -8.89 10.12 7.55
N GLY A 119 -8.25 11.18 7.02
CA GLY A 119 -7.49 12.17 7.80
C GLY A 119 -6.03 11.81 8.12
N VAL A 120 -5.49 10.68 7.65
CA VAL A 120 -4.05 10.36 7.75
C VAL A 120 -3.28 11.23 6.74
N PRO A 121 -2.36 12.13 7.17
CA PRO A 121 -1.65 13.00 6.24
C PRO A 121 -0.73 12.21 5.31
N PRO A 122 -0.83 12.37 3.97
CA PRO A 122 -0.13 11.54 3.00
C PRO A 122 1.30 12.04 2.72
N ILE A 123 2.11 12.17 3.79
CA ILE A 123 3.50 12.63 3.69
C ILE A 123 4.28 11.67 2.77
N GLN A 124 4.89 12.21 1.72
CA GLN A 124 5.72 11.46 0.78
C GLN A 124 7.18 11.49 1.24
N GLN A 125 7.94 10.46 0.87
CA GLN A 125 9.38 10.38 1.12
C GLN A 125 10.14 11.42 0.27
N PHE A 126 10.71 12.43 0.92
CA PHE A 126 11.53 13.50 0.33
C PHE A 126 13.04 13.21 0.44
N PRO A 127 13.90 13.83 -0.39
CA PRO A 127 15.35 13.76 -0.27
C PRO A 127 15.87 14.54 0.95
N ILE A 128 16.90 14.00 1.61
CA ILE A 128 17.69 14.67 2.64
C ILE A 128 19.18 14.62 2.30
N LYS A 129 19.99 15.44 2.96
CA LYS A 129 21.44 15.45 2.79
C LYS A 129 22.09 14.31 3.58
N GLY A 130 22.85 13.45 2.91
CA GLY A 130 23.67 12.40 3.51
C GLY A 130 24.95 12.95 4.16
N THR A 131 25.68 12.09 4.87
CA THR A 131 26.95 12.43 5.54
C THR A 131 28.08 12.77 4.57
N ASP A 132 28.02 12.22 3.36
CA ASP A 132 28.86 12.53 2.19
C ASP A 132 28.37 13.76 1.39
N GLY A 133 27.26 14.36 1.81
CA GLY A 133 26.57 15.45 1.14
C GLY A 133 25.66 15.05 -0.02
N GLN A 134 25.58 13.77 -0.39
CA GLN A 134 24.73 13.28 -1.47
C GLN A 134 23.26 13.17 -1.05
N PRO A 135 22.29 13.16 -1.99
CA PRO A 135 20.89 12.92 -1.66
C PRO A 135 20.68 11.48 -1.16
N VAL A 136 20.08 11.37 0.02
CA VAL A 136 19.60 10.12 0.62
C VAL A 136 18.10 10.27 0.88
N ALA A 137 17.32 9.21 0.70
CA ALA A 137 15.89 9.26 0.99
C ALA A 137 15.62 9.42 2.51
N SER A 138 14.63 10.24 2.87
CA SER A 138 14.17 10.42 4.27
C SER A 138 13.79 9.10 4.96
N GLY A 139 13.25 8.14 4.19
CA GLY A 139 12.99 6.76 4.60
C GLY A 139 11.51 6.50 4.89
N CYS A 140 10.93 5.46 4.29
CA CYS A 140 9.50 5.13 4.45
C CYS A 140 9.07 4.96 5.91
N VAL A 141 10.00 4.50 6.77
CA VAL A 141 9.83 4.25 8.21
C VAL A 141 9.56 5.55 8.99
N PRO A 142 10.48 6.54 9.07
CA PRO A 142 10.16 7.82 9.70
C PRO A 142 9.09 8.61 8.93
N THR A 143 8.94 8.45 7.61
CA THR A 143 7.84 9.09 6.85
C THR A 143 6.47 8.60 7.33
N ALA A 144 6.27 7.29 7.49
CA ALA A 144 5.02 6.73 8.00
C ALA A 144 4.77 7.09 9.48
N GLY A 145 5.83 7.12 10.29
CA GLY A 145 5.74 7.60 11.68
C GLY A 145 5.38 9.09 11.76
N GLY A 146 5.92 9.94 10.88
CA GLY A 146 5.51 11.34 10.77
C GLY A 146 4.03 11.50 10.41
N SER A 147 3.51 10.69 9.47
CA SER A 147 2.07 10.67 9.16
C SER A 147 1.21 10.27 10.36
N LEU A 148 1.67 9.32 11.18
CA LEU A 148 0.99 8.91 12.41
C LEU A 148 0.99 10.03 13.48
N MET A 149 2.13 10.67 13.70
CA MET A 149 2.28 11.79 14.65
C MET A 149 1.42 12.98 14.22
N ALA A 150 1.41 13.28 12.92
CA ALA A 150 0.57 14.32 12.33
C ALA A 150 -0.93 14.01 12.45
N PHE A 151 -1.36 12.77 12.17
CA PHE A 151 -2.75 12.32 12.34
C PHE A 151 -3.26 12.55 13.78
N TRP A 152 -2.48 12.12 14.78
CA TRP A 152 -2.88 12.23 16.18
C TRP A 152 -2.98 13.68 16.65
N SER A 153 -2.12 14.55 16.12
CA SER A 153 -2.13 15.99 16.38
C SER A 153 -3.31 16.69 15.71
N ASN A 154 -3.60 16.36 14.44
CA ASN A 154 -4.70 16.93 13.67
C ASN A 154 -6.09 16.59 14.23
N ARG A 155 -6.20 15.60 15.13
CA ARG A 155 -7.42 15.29 15.88
C ARG A 155 -7.55 16.03 17.21
N GLY A 156 -6.59 16.88 17.57
CA GLY A 156 -6.56 17.58 18.86
C GLY A 156 -6.46 16.66 20.08
N THR A 157 -6.10 15.38 19.88
CA THR A 157 -5.95 14.40 20.98
C THR A 157 -4.67 14.67 21.78
N PHE A 158 -3.62 15.14 21.09
CA PHE A 158 -2.35 15.56 21.67
C PHE A 158 -1.79 16.72 20.85
N ASP A 159 -0.92 17.53 21.43
CA ASP A 159 0.05 18.29 20.63
C ASP A 159 1.33 17.46 20.46
N TRP A 160 1.31 16.53 19.51
CA TRP A 160 2.50 15.77 19.12
C TRP A 160 3.23 16.43 17.93
N GLN A 161 2.63 17.46 17.32
CA GLN A 161 3.28 18.25 16.28
C GLN A 161 4.32 19.17 16.93
N ALA A 162 3.95 19.93 17.96
CA ALA A 162 4.82 20.89 18.65
C ALA A 162 5.52 21.84 17.65
N ASP A 163 4.69 22.52 16.85
CA ASP A 163 5.04 23.46 15.77
C ASP A 163 5.85 22.87 14.58
N ASP A 164 6.18 21.58 14.56
CA ASP A 164 6.87 20.95 13.42
C ASP A 164 6.00 20.87 12.16
N SER A 165 6.61 21.20 11.02
CA SER A 165 6.06 20.86 9.70
C SER A 165 6.03 19.34 9.47
N HIS A 166 5.26 18.86 8.47
CA HIS A 166 5.27 17.45 8.07
C HIS A 166 6.67 16.90 7.77
N GLU A 167 7.59 17.68 7.17
CA GLU A 167 8.99 17.24 7.03
C GLU A 167 9.76 17.28 8.35
N GLY A 168 9.46 18.24 9.22
CA GLY A 168 10.01 18.37 10.56
C GLY A 168 9.78 17.11 11.40
N LEU A 169 8.54 16.63 11.48
CA LEU A 169 8.20 15.37 12.17
C LEU A 169 9.00 14.18 11.65
N VAL A 170 9.15 14.07 10.32
CA VAL A 170 9.88 12.97 9.69
C VAL A 170 11.38 13.05 9.99
N ARG A 171 11.96 14.25 9.98
CA ARG A 171 13.37 14.49 10.38
C ARG A 171 13.57 14.19 11.87
N ARG A 172 12.72 14.76 12.74
CA ARG A 172 12.71 14.56 14.19
C ARG A 172 12.62 13.09 14.56
N LEU A 173 11.69 12.33 13.98
CA LEU A 173 11.60 10.90 14.23
C LEU A 173 12.82 10.16 13.66
N ARG A 174 13.27 10.48 12.44
CA ARG A 174 14.46 9.85 11.83
C ARG A 174 15.70 9.97 12.71
N ASP A 175 15.93 11.12 13.33
CA ASP A 175 17.10 11.38 14.18
C ASP A 175 17.12 10.52 15.47
N ARG A 176 16.00 9.85 15.80
CA ARG A 176 15.87 8.88 16.90
C ARG A 176 16.00 7.42 16.44
N LEU A 177 16.23 7.17 15.14
CA LEU A 177 16.30 5.82 14.56
C LEU A 177 17.73 5.46 14.11
N PRO A 178 18.18 4.21 14.32
CA PRO A 178 19.39 3.67 13.70
C PRO A 178 19.13 3.38 12.21
N MET A 179 19.14 4.45 11.40
CA MET A 179 18.82 4.37 9.98
C MET A 179 19.94 3.67 9.20
N ALA A 180 19.62 2.54 8.59
CA ALA A 180 20.45 1.95 7.54
C ALA A 180 20.29 2.77 6.26
N VAL A 181 21.41 3.12 5.61
CA VAL A 181 21.46 3.77 4.29
C VAL A 181 22.02 2.78 3.28
N LEU A 182 21.35 2.62 2.14
CA LEU A 182 21.67 1.63 1.12
C LEU A 182 21.75 2.31 -0.25
N ALA A 183 22.93 2.28 -0.89
CA ALA A 183 23.09 2.76 -2.26
C ALA A 183 22.11 2.04 -3.22
N ASP A 184 21.44 2.78 -4.09
CA ASP A 184 20.37 2.26 -4.97
C ASP A 184 20.96 1.63 -6.26
N VAL A 185 21.60 0.47 -6.10
CA VAL A 185 22.29 -0.20 -7.22
C VAL A 185 21.33 -0.73 -8.28
N GLU A 186 20.16 -1.27 -7.89
CA GLU A 186 19.14 -1.76 -8.82
C GLU A 186 18.33 -0.62 -9.49
N GLY A 187 18.20 0.55 -8.85
CA GLY A 187 17.55 1.74 -9.44
C GLY A 187 16.05 1.85 -9.14
N TYR A 188 15.66 1.63 -7.89
CA TYR A 188 14.29 1.84 -7.39
C TYR A 188 13.82 3.29 -7.56
N THR A 189 14.68 4.23 -7.19
CA THR A 189 14.48 5.67 -7.39
C THR A 189 14.89 6.08 -8.80
N ASP A 190 14.32 7.19 -9.29
CA ASP A 190 14.82 7.81 -10.51
C ASP A 190 16.06 8.64 -10.13
N GLY A 191 17.19 8.41 -10.82
CA GLY A 191 18.50 9.00 -10.48
C GLY A 191 19.35 8.22 -9.46
N LYS A 192 18.91 7.05 -8.97
CA LYS A 192 19.65 6.19 -8.01
C LYS A 192 20.02 6.88 -6.68
N MET A 193 19.12 7.71 -6.16
CA MET A 193 19.19 8.26 -4.80
C MET A 193 19.26 7.11 -3.77
N ALA A 194 20.18 7.19 -2.81
CA ALA A 194 20.34 6.14 -1.80
C ALA A 194 19.07 5.96 -0.95
N LEU A 195 18.67 4.71 -0.74
CA LEU A 195 17.52 4.33 0.07
C LEU A 195 17.87 4.42 1.56
N ALA A 196 16.85 4.55 2.42
CA ALA A 196 17.04 4.45 3.86
C ALA A 196 15.85 3.79 4.57
N GLY A 197 16.12 3.03 5.63
CA GLY A 197 15.13 2.36 6.45
C GLY A 197 15.63 2.03 7.86
N ALA A 198 14.72 1.52 8.70
CA ALA A 198 15.01 1.06 10.06
C ALA A 198 14.09 -0.12 10.41
N PHE A 199 14.48 -0.92 11.41
CA PHE A 199 13.67 -2.04 11.91
C PHE A 199 12.49 -1.55 12.79
N PRO A 200 11.41 -2.35 12.94
CA PRO A 200 10.23 -1.94 13.68
C PRO A 200 10.44 -1.81 15.21
N GLU A 201 11.38 -2.54 15.80
CA GLU A 201 11.71 -2.44 17.23
C GLU A 201 12.39 -1.09 17.54
N PRO A 202 13.41 -0.63 16.79
CA PRO A 202 13.88 0.74 16.87
C PRO A 202 12.82 1.81 16.59
N LEU A 203 11.86 1.57 15.68
CA LEU A 203 10.74 2.52 15.47
C LEU A 203 9.90 2.67 16.74
N VAL A 204 9.55 1.57 17.41
CA VAL A 204 8.84 1.61 18.70
C VAL A 204 9.65 2.34 19.77
N ALA A 205 10.96 2.13 19.83
CA ALA A 205 11.83 2.85 20.76
C ALA A 205 11.86 4.37 20.45
N GLY A 206 12.03 4.75 19.17
CA GLY A 206 12.08 6.14 18.73
C GLY A 206 10.76 6.89 18.95
N LEU A 207 9.62 6.27 18.61
CA LEU A 207 8.30 6.84 18.88
C LEU A 207 8.01 7.01 20.38
N ARG A 208 8.41 6.04 21.22
CA ARG A 208 8.28 6.15 22.68
C ARG A 208 9.16 7.26 23.26
N ALA A 209 10.39 7.41 22.76
CA ALA A 209 11.30 8.47 23.19
C ALA A 209 10.79 9.86 22.78
N ASP A 210 10.26 10.00 21.56
CA ASP A 210 9.64 11.25 21.09
C ASP A 210 8.37 11.58 21.91
N ALA A 211 7.46 10.61 22.07
CA ALA A 211 6.26 10.79 22.89
C ALA A 211 6.58 11.18 24.34
N ALA A 212 7.59 10.56 24.97
CA ALA A 212 8.04 10.92 26.31
C ALA A 212 8.61 12.34 26.39
N GLN A 213 9.40 12.77 25.40
CA GLN A 213 9.93 14.14 25.32
C GLN A 213 8.82 15.19 25.21
N TYR A 214 7.82 14.94 24.35
CA TYR A 214 6.69 15.85 24.12
C TYR A 214 5.50 15.61 25.07
N ARG A 215 5.66 14.74 26.08
CA ARG A 215 4.64 14.39 27.11
C ARG A 215 3.32 13.87 26.53
N VAL A 216 3.40 13.19 25.38
CA VAL A 216 2.28 12.61 24.64
C VAL A 216 1.90 11.28 25.28
N SER A 217 0.68 11.19 25.81
CA SER A 217 0.22 10.03 26.59
C SER A 217 -0.29 8.90 25.67
N VAL A 218 0.63 8.06 25.18
CA VAL A 218 0.33 6.97 24.23
C VAL A 218 0.94 5.62 24.63
N ASP A 219 0.14 4.56 24.45
CA ASP A 219 0.57 3.17 24.43
C ASP A 219 1.09 2.81 23.03
N ILE A 220 2.31 2.26 22.96
CA ILE A 220 3.01 1.94 21.71
C ILE A 220 3.46 0.48 21.76
N LYS A 221 2.94 -0.38 20.89
CA LYS A 221 3.17 -1.83 20.91
C LYS A 221 3.47 -2.40 19.53
N LEU A 222 4.58 -3.15 19.41
CA LEU A 222 4.82 -4.07 18.30
C LEU A 222 4.11 -5.39 18.58
N VAL A 223 3.31 -5.87 17.62
CA VAL A 223 2.63 -7.18 17.65
C VAL A 223 2.80 -7.90 16.32
N ARG A 224 2.61 -9.22 16.28
CA ARG A 224 2.51 -9.97 15.02
C ARG A 224 1.27 -9.51 14.22
N TYR A 225 1.35 -9.54 12.89
CA TYR A 225 0.21 -9.21 12.03
C TYR A 225 -1.01 -10.08 12.34
N SER A 226 -2.18 -9.44 12.38
CA SER A 226 -3.48 -10.10 12.46
C SER A 226 -4.53 -9.23 11.77
N ASP A 227 -5.30 -9.83 10.86
CA ASP A 227 -6.45 -9.21 10.19
C ASP A 227 -7.46 -8.66 11.21
N GLN A 228 -7.69 -9.40 12.30
CA GLN A 228 -8.62 -8.99 13.36
C GLN A 228 -8.13 -7.76 14.14
N VAL A 229 -6.88 -7.75 14.61
CA VAL A 229 -6.30 -6.61 15.36
C VAL A 229 -6.34 -5.34 14.51
N LEU A 230 -6.07 -5.48 13.21
CA LEU A 230 -6.02 -4.36 12.27
C LEU A 230 -7.43 -3.83 11.92
N ARG A 231 -8.42 -4.71 11.82
CA ARG A 231 -9.85 -4.32 11.75
C ARG A 231 -10.28 -3.57 13.00
N THR A 232 -9.82 -3.95 14.19
CA THR A 232 -10.16 -3.29 15.46
C THR A 232 -9.69 -1.83 15.43
N GLU A 233 -8.40 -1.56 15.15
CA GLU A 233 -7.87 -0.19 15.09
C GLU A 233 -8.62 0.67 14.05
N ILE A 234 -8.74 0.18 12.81
CA ILE A 234 -9.40 0.92 11.72
C ILE A 234 -10.90 1.09 11.98
N SER A 235 -11.56 0.15 12.67
CA SER A 235 -12.96 0.29 13.12
C SER A 235 -13.11 1.42 14.11
N GLU A 236 -12.26 1.45 15.14
CA GLU A 236 -12.18 2.49 16.18
C GLU A 236 -11.53 3.81 15.70
N GLY A 237 -11.21 3.90 14.41
CA GLY A 237 -10.76 5.13 13.77
C GLY A 237 -9.30 5.48 14.04
N ARG A 238 -8.47 4.50 14.42
CA ARG A 238 -7.03 4.64 14.67
C ARG A 238 -6.21 4.07 13.51
N PRO A 239 -5.18 4.76 13.01
CA PRO A 239 -4.22 4.19 12.07
C PRO A 239 -3.31 3.21 12.81
N ALA A 240 -2.82 2.21 12.08
CA ALA A 240 -1.77 1.31 12.56
C ALA A 240 -0.64 1.25 11.53
N LEU A 241 0.59 1.26 12.02
CA LEU A 241 1.79 1.03 11.22
C LEU A 241 2.00 -0.49 11.08
N LEU A 242 2.56 -0.97 9.96
CA LEU A 242 2.58 -2.39 9.57
C LEU A 242 3.98 -2.82 9.11
N MET A 243 4.29 -4.11 9.14
CA MET A 243 5.36 -4.71 8.34
C MET A 243 4.81 -5.53 7.18
N CYS A 244 5.12 -5.17 5.93
CA CYS A 244 4.71 -5.92 4.74
C CYS A 244 5.62 -5.73 3.50
N ASN A 245 5.52 -6.60 2.50
CA ASN A 245 6.27 -6.50 1.25
C ASN A 245 5.40 -5.98 0.08
N VAL A 246 5.95 -5.15 -0.81
CA VAL A 246 5.19 -4.43 -1.86
C VAL A 246 5.82 -4.56 -3.25
N LEU A 247 5.03 -4.43 -4.32
CA LEU A 247 5.55 -4.23 -5.68
C LEU A 247 5.95 -2.76 -5.87
N VAL A 248 6.86 -2.41 -6.78
CA VAL A 248 7.16 -1.00 -7.08
C VAL A 248 6.32 -0.54 -8.27
N PRO A 249 5.37 0.41 -8.15
CA PRO A 249 4.36 0.60 -9.19
C PRO A 249 4.92 1.29 -10.45
N ARG A 250 6.00 2.06 -10.31
CA ARG A 250 6.78 2.61 -11.43
C ARG A 250 7.70 1.59 -12.12
N LYS A 251 8.03 0.49 -11.43
CA LYS A 251 9.06 -0.50 -11.82
C LYS A 251 8.65 -1.90 -11.32
N PRO A 252 7.48 -2.46 -11.72
CA PRO A 252 6.89 -3.64 -11.08
C PRO A 252 7.73 -4.92 -11.21
N GLU A 253 8.71 -4.93 -12.10
CA GLU A 253 9.79 -5.93 -12.20
C GLU A 253 10.62 -6.01 -10.90
N LEU A 254 10.71 -4.90 -10.16
CA LEU A 254 11.29 -4.82 -8.83
C LEU A 254 10.20 -5.00 -7.76
N SER A 255 10.49 -5.87 -6.80
CA SER A 255 9.75 -5.97 -5.53
C SER A 255 10.55 -5.35 -4.39
N TRP A 256 9.85 -4.93 -3.34
CA TRP A 256 10.41 -4.59 -2.03
C TRP A 256 10.19 -5.74 -1.05
N GLY A 257 11.25 -6.11 -0.33
CA GLY A 257 11.08 -6.44 1.07
C GLY A 257 11.03 -5.13 1.89
N LEU A 258 10.17 -5.06 2.93
CA LEU A 258 10.12 -4.07 4.04
C LEU A 258 9.02 -2.95 4.07
N LEU A 259 8.00 -3.19 4.93
CA LEU A 259 7.14 -2.30 5.76
C LEU A 259 5.99 -1.39 5.15
N TRP A 260 4.91 -1.15 5.96
CA TRP A 260 3.69 -0.24 5.89
C TRP A 260 2.57 -0.51 4.82
N TRP A 261 1.21 -0.42 5.01
CA TRP A 261 0.18 -0.39 6.10
C TRP A 261 -1.25 -0.80 5.57
N ARG A 262 -2.41 -0.67 6.29
CA ARG A 262 -3.72 -1.31 5.87
C ARG A 262 -5.06 -0.52 5.93
N SER A 263 -5.86 -0.72 4.85
CA SER A 263 -7.33 -0.71 4.71
C SER A 263 -7.87 -2.08 4.21
N LEU A 264 -9.17 -2.39 4.32
CA LEU A 264 -9.73 -3.74 4.01
C LEU A 264 -10.58 -3.81 2.73
N CYS A 265 -10.52 -4.93 2.01
CA CYS A 265 -11.47 -5.35 0.96
C CYS A 265 -11.47 -6.89 0.90
N GLY A 266 -12.58 -7.52 0.49
CA GLY A 266 -12.59 -8.97 0.31
C GLY A 266 -13.85 -9.57 -0.33
N SER A 267 -13.63 -10.61 -1.12
CA SER A 267 -14.53 -11.75 -1.26
C SER A 267 -13.76 -13.02 -0.85
N ARG A 268 -14.36 -14.20 -0.87
CA ARG A 268 -13.77 -15.39 -0.22
C ARG A 268 -12.36 -15.73 -0.78
N TRP A 269 -11.45 -16.02 0.14
CA TRP A 269 -10.06 -16.50 -0.05
C TRP A 269 -8.95 -15.45 -0.29
N GLU A 270 -9.25 -14.23 -0.75
CA GLU A 270 -8.23 -13.15 -0.82
C GLU A 270 -8.56 -11.97 0.11
N VAL A 271 -7.57 -11.57 0.90
CA VAL A 271 -7.68 -10.59 1.98
C VAL A 271 -6.71 -9.46 1.67
N LEU A 272 -7.21 -8.35 1.11
CA LEU A 272 -6.37 -7.29 0.53
C LEU A 272 -6.19 -6.07 1.46
N VAL A 273 -5.00 -5.48 1.38
CA VAL A 273 -4.37 -4.64 2.41
C VAL A 273 -4.03 -3.26 1.84
N GLY A 274 -4.85 -2.25 2.16
CA GLY A 274 -4.72 -0.91 1.61
C GLY A 274 -3.68 0.00 2.26
N ILE A 275 -2.63 0.40 1.55
CA ILE A 275 -1.50 1.23 1.99
C ILE A 275 -1.59 2.59 1.29
N ILE A 276 -1.61 3.72 2.02
CA ILE A 276 -1.10 4.99 1.47
C ILE A 276 0.36 4.74 1.15
N ASP A 277 0.72 4.75 -0.12
CA ASP A 277 2.12 4.62 -0.52
C ASP A 277 2.84 5.95 -0.26
N ASN A 278 3.91 5.87 0.53
CA ASN A 278 4.79 7.00 0.84
C ASN A 278 6.16 6.88 0.16
N PHE A 279 6.42 5.78 -0.55
CA PHE A 279 7.72 5.48 -1.15
C PHE A 279 7.81 6.07 -2.55
N TYR A 280 8.50 7.21 -2.65
CA TYR A 280 8.65 8.00 -3.88
C TYR A 280 7.33 8.57 -4.43
N VAL A 281 7.40 9.64 -5.21
CA VAL A 281 6.22 10.48 -5.52
C VAL A 281 5.14 9.69 -6.29
N CYS A 282 4.04 9.37 -5.61
CA CYS A 282 2.81 8.89 -6.21
C CYS A 282 2.20 9.96 -7.12
N GLN A 283 1.50 9.56 -8.19
CA GLN A 283 0.88 10.56 -9.09
C GLN A 283 -0.20 11.37 -8.37
N GLN A 284 -0.87 10.77 -7.38
CA GLN A 284 -1.65 11.50 -6.37
C GLN A 284 -1.19 11.04 -4.96
N PRO A 285 -0.60 11.93 -4.13
CA PRO A 285 -0.26 11.59 -2.76
C PRO A 285 -1.50 11.19 -1.95
N GLY A 286 -1.42 10.04 -1.26
CA GLY A 286 -2.51 9.54 -0.41
C GLY A 286 -3.41 8.49 -1.07
N THR A 287 -3.21 8.19 -2.36
CA THR A 287 -3.85 7.05 -3.01
C THR A 287 -3.52 5.74 -2.26
N VAL A 288 -4.57 4.98 -1.95
CA VAL A 288 -4.46 3.68 -1.27
C VAL A 288 -4.26 2.54 -2.28
N ARG A 289 -3.17 1.79 -2.14
CA ARG A 289 -2.82 0.58 -2.92
C ARG A 289 -3.01 -0.69 -2.11
N TRP A 290 -3.32 -1.84 -2.70
CA TRP A 290 -4.03 -2.92 -2.02
C TRP A 290 -3.36 -4.28 -2.19
N ILE A 291 -2.39 -4.57 -1.34
CA ILE A 291 -1.52 -5.77 -1.42
C ILE A 291 -2.14 -7.01 -0.77
N ALA A 292 -1.62 -8.20 -1.07
CA ALA A 292 -2.00 -9.44 -0.38
C ALA A 292 -1.55 -9.48 1.11
N ALA A 293 -2.42 -9.97 2.00
CA ALA A 293 -2.18 -10.01 3.45
C ALA A 293 -1.13 -11.03 3.93
N ASP A 294 -0.81 -12.04 3.13
CA ASP A 294 0.28 -12.98 3.39
C ASP A 294 1.67 -12.30 3.38
N ARG A 295 1.79 -11.19 2.63
CA ARG A 295 2.97 -10.33 2.63
C ARG A 295 3.18 -9.57 3.93
N CYS A 296 2.25 -9.65 4.89
CA CYS A 296 2.22 -8.85 6.12
C CYS A 296 2.60 -9.67 7.35
N SER A 297 3.50 -9.15 8.20
CA SER A 297 4.12 -9.93 9.30
C SER A 297 4.05 -9.31 10.70
N ALA A 298 4.00 -7.98 10.83
CA ALA A 298 3.90 -7.29 12.12
C ALA A 298 3.06 -6.01 12.06
N LEU A 299 2.69 -5.45 13.21
CA LEU A 299 1.98 -4.18 13.39
C LEU A 299 2.61 -3.39 14.53
N VAL A 300 2.86 -2.09 14.33
CA VAL A 300 3.10 -1.12 15.40
C VAL A 300 1.80 -0.36 15.64
N LEU A 301 1.18 -0.66 16.78
CA LEU A 301 -0.02 0.00 17.27
C LEU A 301 0.40 1.23 18.09
N VAL A 302 -0.29 2.36 17.89
CA VAL A 302 -0.16 3.55 18.73
C VAL A 302 -1.55 4.04 19.09
N ARG A 303 -1.84 4.07 20.39
CA ARG A 303 -3.14 4.40 20.96
C ARG A 303 -2.96 5.44 22.05
N PRO A 304 -3.95 6.30 22.32
CA PRO A 304 -4.01 7.02 23.59
C PRO A 304 -3.88 6.05 24.77
N ALA A 305 -3.15 6.47 25.81
CA ALA A 305 -3.23 5.82 27.10
C ALA A 305 -4.54 6.21 27.81
N GLU A 306 -5.00 5.34 28.71
CA GLU A 306 -6.15 5.54 29.60
C GLU A 306 -5.78 6.39 30.82
#